data_AF-A0A087MAM2-F1
#
_entry.id   AF-A0A087MAM2-F1
#
_cell.length_a   1.000
_cell.length_b   1.000
_cell.length_c   1.000
_cell.angle_alpha   90.00
_cell.angle_beta   90.00
_cell.angle_gamma   90.00
#
_symmetry.space_group_name_H-M   'P 1'
#
loop_
_entity.id
_entity.type
_entity.pdbx_description
1 polymer ?
#
loop_
_entity_poly.entity_id
_entity_poly.type
_entity_poly.pdbx_seq_one_letter_code
_entity_poly.pdbx_strand_id
1 'polypeptide(L)'
;MDALFLIVPLGVALNLFAFLFFEKKAIASKKLKESKGLPPPSVEDFYEKFQRYETLTNVIGYFITAYVISLALASIKYDPSYELTHALSYIFATTFIGTLIIFGMKLKKSILVQVFATFLFGAPHIVAASLGFLTRYLIG
;
A
#
# COMPACT_ATOMS: atom_id res chain seq x y z
N MET A 1 22.87 -6.52 5.38
CA MET A 1 22.36 -7.53 4.41
C MET A 1 21.43 -8.55 5.05
N ASP A 2 21.83 -9.28 6.11
CA ASP A 2 20.98 -10.31 6.74
C ASP A 2 19.62 -9.80 7.24
N ALA A 3 19.57 -8.55 7.71
CA ALA A 3 18.31 -7.91 8.10
C ALA A 3 17.34 -7.77 6.92
N LEU A 4 17.82 -7.38 5.73
CA LEU A 4 17.01 -7.18 4.52
C LEU A 4 16.32 -8.47 4.08
N PHE A 5 17.01 -9.61 4.17
CA PHE A 5 16.44 -10.92 3.86
C PHE A 5 15.25 -11.31 4.75
N LEU A 6 15.19 -10.76 5.97
CA LEU A 6 14.06 -10.96 6.87
C LEU A 6 12.97 -9.90 6.67
N ILE A 7 13.36 -8.62 6.68
CA ILE A 7 12.38 -7.52 6.72
C ILE A 7 11.67 -7.33 5.39
N VAL A 8 12.30 -7.60 4.25
CA VAL A 8 11.66 -7.42 2.94
C VAL A 8 10.51 -8.41 2.73
N PRO A 9 10.67 -9.73 2.90
CA PRO A 9 9.55 -10.66 2.79
C PRO A 9 8.41 -10.36 3.77
N LEU A 10 8.73 -10.00 5.00
CA LEU A 10 7.73 -9.60 6.01
C LEU A 10 7.01 -8.31 5.60
N GLY A 11 7.75 -7.29 5.18
CA GLY A 11 7.20 -6.03 4.69
C GLY A 11 6.27 -6.25 3.50
N VAL A 12 6.67 -7.09 2.54
CA VAL A 12 5.83 -7.44 1.39
C VAL A 12 4.54 -8.12 1.85
N ALA A 13 4.65 -9.17 2.67
CA ALA A 13 3.49 -9.93 3.12
C ALA A 13 2.49 -9.07 3.92
N LEU A 14 2.99 -8.30 4.89
CA LEU A 14 2.17 -7.45 5.75
C LEU A 14 1.50 -6.31 4.96
N ASN A 15 2.24 -5.63 4.08
CA ASN A 15 1.67 -4.54 3.28
C ASN A 15 0.71 -5.05 2.21
N LEU A 16 0.97 -6.21 1.60
CA LEU A 16 0.01 -6.83 0.68
C LEU A 16 -1.28 -7.21 1.39
N PHE A 17 -1.18 -7.82 2.57
CA PHE A 17 -2.36 -8.16 3.36
C PHE A 17 -3.17 -6.90 3.74
N ALA A 18 -2.49 -5.87 4.23
CA ALA A 18 -3.12 -4.59 4.55
C ALA A 18 -3.79 -3.97 3.32
N PHE A 19 -3.10 -3.91 2.19
CA PHE A 19 -3.66 -3.37 0.95
C PHE A 19 -4.90 -4.13 0.49
N LEU A 20 -4.84 -5.47 0.45
CA LEU A 20 -5.97 -6.31 0.06
C LEU A 20 -7.16 -6.17 1.01
N PHE A 21 -6.91 -5.95 2.30
CA PHE A 21 -7.95 -5.65 3.28
C PHE A 21 -8.68 -4.33 2.94
N PHE A 22 -7.94 -3.25 2.70
CA PHE A 22 -8.54 -1.96 2.33
C PHE A 22 -9.18 -1.98 0.94
N GLU A 23 -8.61 -2.71 -0.02
CA GLU A 23 -9.23 -2.94 -1.33
C GLU A 23 -10.58 -3.66 -1.18
N LYS A 24 -10.64 -4.72 -0.37
CA LYS A 24 -11.89 -5.43 -0.08
C LYS A 24 -12.93 -4.50 0.54
N LYS A 25 -12.52 -3.62 1.47
CA LYS A 25 -13.39 -2.61 2.09
C LYS A 25 -13.91 -1.60 1.06
N ALA A 26 -13.06 -1.12 0.15
CA ALA A 26 -13.45 -0.22 -0.93
C ALA A 26 -14.51 -0.85 -1.86
N ILE A 27 -14.32 -2.12 -2.24
CA ILE A 27 -15.28 -2.87 -3.06
C ILE A 27 -16.61 -3.05 -2.32
N ALA A 28 -16.58 -3.33 -1.01
CA ALA A 28 -17.79 -3.47 -0.20
C ALA A 28 -18.58 -2.16 -0.11
N SER A 29 -17.89 -1.01 0.06
CA SER A 29 -18.53 0.32 0.04
C SER A 29 -19.28 0.58 -1.27
N LYS A 30 -18.64 0.29 -2.41
CA LYS A 30 -19.30 0.42 -3.71
C LYS A 30 -20.58 -0.42 -3.78
N LYS A 31 -20.49 -1.72 -3.43
CA LYS A 31 -21.64 -2.64 -3.47
C LYS A 31 -22.81 -2.17 -2.60
N LEU A 32 -22.51 -1.61 -1.43
CA LEU A 32 -23.53 -1.05 -0.52
C LEU A 32 -24.22 0.19 -1.12
N LYS A 33 -23.49 1.04 -1.83
CA LYS A 33 -24.08 2.22 -2.50
C LYS A 33 -24.93 1.81 -3.70
N GLU A 34 -24.49 0.82 -4.46
CA GLU A 34 -25.28 0.21 -5.54
C GLU A 34 -26.56 -0.45 -5.01
N SER A 35 -26.49 -1.18 -3.88
CA SER A 35 -27.69 -1.78 -3.27
C SER A 35 -28.69 -0.76 -2.72
N LYS A 36 -28.26 0.49 -2.47
CA LYS A 36 -29.12 1.61 -2.09
C LYS A 36 -29.77 2.31 -3.30
N GLY A 37 -29.62 1.77 -4.50
CA GLY A 37 -30.27 2.26 -5.70
C GLY A 37 -29.51 3.37 -6.44
N LEU A 38 -28.22 3.62 -6.11
CA LEU A 38 -27.42 4.54 -6.92
C LEU A 38 -27.15 3.91 -8.30
N PRO A 39 -27.55 4.56 -9.41
CA PRO A 39 -27.29 4.05 -10.77
C PRO A 39 -25.78 3.94 -11.00
N PRO A 40 -25.27 3.06 -11.87
CA PRO A 40 -23.83 2.97 -12.11
C PRO A 40 -23.26 4.31 -12.61
N PRO A 41 -22.07 4.74 -12.14
CA PRO A 41 -21.49 6.02 -12.53
C PRO A 41 -21.15 5.99 -14.03
N SER A 42 -21.17 7.15 -14.66
CA SER A 42 -20.74 7.27 -16.07
C SER A 42 -19.28 6.81 -16.21
N VAL A 43 -18.89 6.38 -17.41
CA VAL A 43 -17.51 5.90 -17.65
C VAL A 43 -16.50 7.05 -17.46
N GLU A 44 -16.92 8.28 -17.75
CA GLU A 44 -16.08 9.48 -17.73
C GLU A 44 -15.94 10.09 -16.31
N ASP A 45 -16.88 9.82 -15.40
CA ASP A 45 -16.83 10.39 -14.05
C ASP A 45 -15.92 9.59 -13.10
N PHE A 46 -14.63 9.87 -13.19
CA PHE A 46 -13.61 9.34 -12.29
C PHE A 46 -13.83 9.78 -10.84
N TYR A 47 -14.30 11.02 -10.62
CA TYR A 47 -14.48 11.56 -9.27
C TYR A 47 -15.59 10.80 -8.53
N GLU A 48 -16.71 10.55 -9.20
CA GLU A 48 -17.81 9.75 -8.67
C GLU A 48 -17.38 8.31 -8.34
N LYS A 49 -16.55 7.70 -9.19
CA LYS A 49 -15.96 6.38 -8.91
C LYS A 49 -15.13 6.42 -7.63
N PHE A 50 -14.25 7.41 -7.45
CA PHE A 50 -13.45 7.56 -6.23
C PHE A 50 -14.31 7.68 -4.97
N GLN A 51 -15.40 8.45 -5.02
CA GLN A 51 -16.31 8.60 -3.89
C GLN A 51 -17.07 7.32 -3.58
N ARG A 52 -17.53 6.58 -4.60
CA ARG A 52 -18.26 5.32 -4.40
C ARG A 52 -17.41 4.25 -3.74
N TYR A 53 -16.16 4.11 -4.17
CA TYR A 53 -15.19 3.21 -3.55
C TYR A 53 -14.64 3.73 -2.21
N GLU A 54 -14.97 4.96 -1.80
CA GLU A 54 -14.34 5.62 -0.65
C GLU A 54 -12.82 5.54 -0.74
N THR A 55 -12.29 5.73 -1.95
CA THR A 55 -10.88 5.48 -2.28
C THR A 55 -9.97 6.26 -1.36
N LEU A 56 -10.26 7.54 -1.12
CA LEU A 56 -9.44 8.39 -0.25
C LEU A 56 -9.36 7.82 1.18
N THR A 57 -10.49 7.47 1.79
CA THR A 57 -10.54 6.92 3.15
C THR A 57 -9.78 5.60 3.25
N ASN A 58 -9.92 4.72 2.25
CA ASN A 58 -9.21 3.43 2.24
C ASN A 58 -7.71 3.59 1.98
N VAL A 59 -7.31 4.55 1.14
CA VAL A 59 -5.90 4.88 0.90
C VAL A 59 -5.25 5.48 2.14
N ILE A 60 -5.94 6.38 2.85
CA ILE A 60 -5.46 6.93 4.13
C ILE A 60 -5.32 5.81 5.17
N GLY A 61 -6.32 4.92 5.27
CA GLY A 61 -6.25 3.76 6.17
C GLY A 61 -5.07 2.84 5.86
N TYR A 62 -4.85 2.56 4.57
CA TYR A 62 -3.69 1.79 4.13
C TYR A 62 -2.38 2.50 4.44
N PHE A 63 -2.27 3.79 4.15
CA PHE A 63 -1.10 4.62 4.47
C PHE A 63 -0.73 4.56 5.95
N ILE A 64 -1.70 4.75 6.86
CA ILE A 64 -1.47 4.68 8.31
C ILE A 64 -0.98 3.28 8.71
N THR A 65 -1.59 2.24 8.15
CA THR A 65 -1.22 0.85 8.45
C THR A 65 0.19 0.53 7.95
N ALA A 66 0.52 0.93 6.72
CA ALA A 66 1.84 0.77 6.12
C ALA A 66 2.92 1.53 6.89
N TYR A 67 2.58 2.70 7.44
CA TYR A 67 3.47 3.48 8.30
C TYR A 67 3.78 2.72 9.59
N VAL A 68 2.75 2.20 10.28
CA VAL A 68 2.91 1.42 11.52
C VAL A 68 3.74 0.16 11.26
N ILE A 69 3.46 -0.56 10.16
CA ILE A 69 4.26 -1.74 9.75
C ILE A 69 5.72 -1.35 9.56
N SER A 70 5.98 -0.28 8.80
CA SER A 70 7.34 0.14 8.47
C SER A 70 8.11 0.63 9.69
N LEU A 71 7.45 1.37 10.60
CA LEU A 71 8.03 1.81 11.87
C LEU A 71 8.38 0.61 12.76
N ALA A 72 7.48 -0.38 12.86
CA ALA A 72 7.74 -1.61 13.62
C ALA A 72 8.94 -2.38 13.03
N LEU A 73 8.98 -2.57 11.71
CA LEU A 73 10.10 -3.25 11.05
C LEU A 73 11.43 -2.50 11.19
N ALA A 74 11.41 -1.16 11.11
CA ALA A 74 12.57 -0.32 11.37
C ALA A 74 13.07 -0.45 12.81
N SER A 75 12.21 -0.80 13.76
CA SER A 75 12.54 -0.96 15.18
C SER A 75 13.12 -2.33 15.54
N ILE A 76 12.93 -3.37 14.72
CA ILE A 76 13.36 -4.75 15.04
C ILE A 76 14.87 -4.96 14.86
N LYS A 77 15.51 -4.25 13.93
CA LYS A 77 16.97 -4.27 13.74
C LYS A 77 17.45 -2.87 13.36
N TYR A 78 17.58 -2.02 14.37
CA TYR A 78 18.20 -0.71 14.21
C TYR A 78 19.72 -0.84 14.22
N ASP A 79 20.38 -0.48 13.11
CA ASP A 79 21.84 -0.38 13.01
C ASP A 79 22.21 0.99 12.41
N PRO A 80 22.75 1.94 13.21
CA PRO A 80 23.09 3.30 12.81
C PRO A 80 24.07 3.39 11.64
N SER A 81 24.88 2.35 11.42
CA SER A 81 25.96 2.39 10.43
C SER A 81 25.49 2.14 8.99
N TYR A 82 24.23 1.73 8.82
CA TYR A 82 23.70 1.18 7.55
C TYR A 82 22.33 1.75 7.13
N GLU A 83 21.85 2.81 7.81
CA GLU A 83 20.43 3.21 7.85
C GLU A 83 19.81 3.61 6.51
N LEU A 84 20.46 4.50 5.74
CA LEU A 84 19.83 5.07 4.55
C LEU A 84 19.75 4.05 3.40
N THR A 85 20.85 3.34 3.12
CA THR A 85 20.88 2.33 2.05
C THR A 85 19.93 1.17 2.38
N HIS A 86 19.84 0.75 3.64
CA HIS A 86 18.91 -0.31 4.04
C HIS A 86 17.46 0.16 3.98
N ALA A 87 17.16 1.38 4.43
CA ALA A 87 15.82 1.95 4.33
C ALA A 87 15.38 2.07 2.86
N LEU A 88 16.22 2.66 2.00
CA LEU A 88 15.93 2.79 0.57
C LEU A 88 15.81 1.42 -0.11
N SER A 89 16.67 0.46 0.22
CA SER A 89 16.59 -0.91 -0.33
C SER A 89 15.32 -1.60 0.11
N TYR A 90 14.91 -1.46 1.37
CA TYR A 90 13.64 -1.99 1.87
C TYR A 90 12.45 -1.35 1.15
N ILE A 91 12.42 -0.01 1.08
CA ILE A 91 11.33 0.74 0.45
C ILE A 91 11.21 0.33 -1.02
N PHE A 92 12.32 0.32 -1.75
CA PHE A 92 12.37 -0.07 -3.15
C PHE A 92 11.93 -1.52 -3.35
N ALA A 93 12.59 -2.48 -2.68
CA ALA A 93 12.31 -3.90 -2.88
C ALA A 93 10.89 -4.28 -2.48
N THR A 94 10.42 -3.80 -1.32
CA THR A 94 9.07 -4.09 -0.82
C THR A 94 8.01 -3.51 -1.74
N THR A 95 8.19 -2.27 -2.20
CA THR A 95 7.26 -1.64 -3.14
C THR A 95 7.27 -2.37 -4.47
N PHE A 96 8.44 -2.64 -5.03
CA PHE A 96 8.59 -3.27 -6.34
C PHE A 96 8.02 -4.70 -6.36
N ILE A 97 8.34 -5.52 -5.37
CA ILE A 97 7.80 -6.87 -5.27
C ILE A 97 6.29 -6.84 -5.05
N GLY A 98 5.81 -5.96 -4.16
CA GLY A 98 4.38 -5.81 -3.90
C GLY A 98 3.59 -5.35 -5.12
N THR A 99 4.11 -4.39 -5.91
CA THR A 99 3.47 -3.95 -7.15
C THR A 99 3.44 -5.06 -8.19
N LEU A 100 4.52 -5.83 -8.36
CA LEU A 100 4.54 -7.00 -9.26
C LEU A 100 3.48 -8.04 -8.88
N ILE A 101 3.33 -8.33 -7.57
CA ILE A 101 2.32 -9.27 -7.09
C ILE A 101 0.92 -8.74 -7.38
N ILE A 102 0.63 -7.48 -7.06
CA ILE A 102 -0.69 -6.87 -7.31
C ILE A 102 -1.02 -6.84 -8.80
N PHE A 103 -0.04 -6.50 -9.64
CA PHE A 103 -0.17 -6.52 -11.09
C PHE A 103 -0.52 -7.93 -11.57
N GLY A 104 0.24 -8.94 -11.11
CA GLY A 104 0.01 -10.35 -11.40
C GLY A 104 -1.38 -10.84 -10.97
N MET A 105 -1.84 -10.46 -9.78
CA MET A 105 -3.18 -10.78 -9.27
C MET A 105 -4.30 -10.18 -10.13
N LYS A 106 -4.01 -9.14 -10.91
CA LYS A 106 -5.00 -8.39 -11.71
C LYS A 106 -4.82 -8.57 -13.22
N LEU A 107 -4.03 -9.55 -13.67
CA LEU A 107 -3.81 -9.83 -15.11
C LEU A 107 -5.10 -10.03 -15.93
N LYS A 108 -6.17 -10.55 -15.31
CA LYS A 108 -7.49 -10.72 -15.94
C LYS A 108 -8.34 -9.43 -15.99
N LYS A 109 -7.85 -8.32 -15.45
CA LYS A 109 -8.52 -7.00 -15.45
C LYS A 109 -7.91 -6.10 -16.52
N SER A 110 -8.59 -5.00 -16.86
CA SER A 110 -8.06 -4.03 -17.80
C SER A 110 -6.74 -3.42 -17.31
N ILE A 111 -5.87 -3.02 -18.24
CA ILE A 111 -4.57 -2.42 -17.92
C ILE A 111 -4.70 -1.20 -16.99
N LEU A 112 -5.75 -0.40 -17.19
CA LEU A 112 -6.05 0.75 -16.35
C LEU A 112 -6.25 0.35 -14.88
N VAL A 113 -6.99 -0.74 -14.63
CA VAL A 113 -7.23 -1.24 -13.26
C VAL A 113 -5.93 -1.79 -12.65
N GLN A 114 -5.10 -2.46 -13.45
CA GLN A 114 -3.82 -2.98 -12.99
C GLN A 114 -2.90 -1.84 -12.55
N VAL A 115 -2.67 -0.86 -13.43
CA VAL A 115 -1.83 0.32 -13.18
C VAL A 115 -2.35 1.09 -11.97
N PHE A 116 -3.65 1.35 -11.92
CA PHE A 116 -4.26 2.11 -10.84
C PHE A 116 -4.14 1.38 -9.48
N ALA A 117 -4.36 0.07 -9.43
CA ALA A 117 -4.18 -0.69 -8.20
C ALA A 117 -2.71 -0.72 -7.75
N THR A 118 -1.77 -0.90 -8.68
CA THR A 118 -0.34 -0.84 -8.34
C THR A 118 0.09 0.54 -7.86
N PHE A 119 -0.50 1.61 -8.41
CA PHE A 119 -0.26 2.98 -7.95
C PHE A 119 -0.81 3.22 -6.55
N LEU A 120 -2.05 2.78 -6.29
CA LEU A 120 -2.69 2.90 -4.97
C LEU A 120 -2.00 2.06 -3.87
N PHE A 121 -1.25 1.04 -4.24
CA PHE A 121 -0.36 0.34 -3.32
C PHE A 121 0.98 1.07 -3.16
N GLY A 122 1.63 1.39 -4.29
CA GLY A 122 3.02 1.81 -4.29
C GLY A 122 3.22 3.21 -3.72
N ALA A 123 2.44 4.19 -4.17
CA ALA A 123 2.64 5.58 -3.74
C ALA A 123 2.41 5.76 -2.23
N PRO A 124 1.29 5.28 -1.63
CA PRO A 124 1.11 5.37 -0.18
C PRO A 124 2.17 4.59 0.59
N HIS A 125 2.59 3.41 0.12
CA HIS A 125 3.62 2.61 0.77
C HIS A 125 4.97 3.34 0.80
N ILE A 126 5.41 3.92 -0.32
CA ILE A 126 6.69 4.64 -0.39
C ILE A 126 6.70 5.77 0.63
N VAL A 127 5.65 6.60 0.67
CA VAL A 127 5.57 7.73 1.60
C VAL A 127 5.51 7.24 3.04
N ALA A 128 4.66 6.25 3.32
CA ALA A 128 4.48 5.69 4.66
C ALA A 128 5.76 5.05 5.19
N ALA A 129 6.45 4.27 4.37
CA ALA A 129 7.70 3.64 4.74
C ALA A 129 8.83 4.66 4.92
N SER A 130 8.93 5.65 4.04
CA SER A 130 9.89 6.77 4.20
C SER A 130 9.68 7.47 5.54
N LEU A 131 8.42 7.75 5.90
CA LEU A 131 8.09 8.34 7.20
C LEU A 131 8.39 7.39 8.36
N GLY A 132 8.07 6.09 8.25
CA GLY A 132 8.33 5.12 9.31
C GLY A 132 9.83 4.99 9.64
N PHE A 133 10.67 4.91 8.61
CA PHE A 133 12.12 4.88 8.78
C PHE A 133 12.68 6.22 9.29
N LEU A 134 12.18 7.35 8.78
CA LEU A 134 12.58 8.67 9.27
C LEU A 134 12.19 8.87 10.74
N THR A 135 10.98 8.45 11.13
CA THR A 135 10.53 8.52 12.52
C THR A 135 11.43 7.68 13.40
N ARG A 136 11.76 6.43 13.01
CA ARG A 136 12.72 5.60 13.75
C ARG A 136 14.07 6.31 13.90
N TYR A 137 14.63 6.82 12.81
CA TYR A 137 15.90 7.55 12.82
C TYR A 137 15.91 8.73 13.81
N LEU A 138 14.82 9.49 13.88
CA LEU A 138 14.71 10.65 14.78
C LEU A 138 14.55 10.28 16.26
N ILE A 139 13.99 9.11 16.59
CA ILE A 139 13.65 8.72 17.97
C ILE A 139 14.66 7.76 18.62
N GLY A 140 15.71 7.35 17.91
CA GLY A 140 16.72 6.40 18.40
C GLY A 140 16.24 4.98 18.20
#